data_AF-A0A448UZF9-F1
#
_entry.id   AF-A0A448UZF9-F1
#
_cell.length_a   1.000
_cell.length_b   1.000
_cell.length_c   1.000
_cell.angle_alpha   90.00
_cell.angle_beta   90.00
_cell.angle_gamma   90.00
#
_symmetry.space_group_name_H-M   'P 1'
#
loop_
_entity.id
_entity.type
_entity.pdbx_description
1 polymer ?
#
loop_
_entity_poly.entity_id
_entity_poly.type
_entity_poly.pdbx_seq_one_letter_code
_entity_poly.pdbx_strand_id
1 'polypeptide(L)'
;MTTADSDNASVRKAIVGSCIGVGLLVLLLVLAIFNANSVLGWILAGLILGWLALAVYLVRIVLVSIKQDRAELSRIHREESDAMLADKLAHSFQIVLVQSREIANYLTDDSEESRAMIERALDTINTTASNGMGMVNDEMRGEE
;
A
#
# COMPACT_ATOMS: atom_id res chain seq x y z
N MET A 1 6.58 20.73 5.63
CA MET A 1 6.95 19.74 6.65
C MET A 1 5.92 18.62 6.55
N THR A 2 6.28 17.52 5.88
CA THR A 2 5.33 16.50 5.45
C THR A 2 5.07 15.51 6.60
N THR A 3 3.88 14.92 6.63
CA THR A 3 3.42 13.93 7.63
C THR A 3 4.38 12.74 7.81
N ALA A 4 5.24 12.46 6.82
CA ALA A 4 6.27 11.44 6.89
C ALA A 4 7.40 11.72 7.89
N ASP A 5 7.69 12.99 8.21
CA ASP A 5 8.76 13.36 9.15
C ASP A 5 8.31 13.18 10.62
N SER A 6 7.02 13.44 10.91
CA SER A 6 6.45 13.23 12.24
C SER A 6 6.34 11.74 12.61
N ASP A 7 6.01 10.89 11.65
CA ASP A 7 5.89 9.44 11.87
C ASP A 7 7.25 8.80 12.16
N ASN A 8 8.30 9.19 11.41
CA ASN A 8 9.66 8.72 11.67
C ASN A 8 10.19 9.15 13.04
N ALA A 9 9.86 10.36 13.49
CA ALA A 9 10.23 10.83 14.82
C ALA A 9 9.51 10.05 15.93
N SER A 10 8.24 9.72 15.74
CA SER A 10 7.45 8.90 16.68
C SER A 10 7.98 7.47 16.78
N VAL A 11 8.26 6.83 15.64
CA VAL A 11 8.83 5.47 15.58
C VAL A 11 10.21 5.42 16.23
N ARG A 12 11.10 6.40 15.97
CA ARG A 12 12.40 6.47 16.66
C ARG A 12 12.26 6.61 18.17
N LYS A 13 11.33 7.44 18.66
CA LYS A 13 11.07 7.58 20.10
C LYS A 13 10.54 6.28 20.71
N ALA A 14 9.66 5.56 20.01
CA ALA A 14 9.13 4.27 20.46
C ALA A 14 10.21 3.18 20.53
N ILE A 15 11.07 3.08 19.52
CA ILE A 15 12.18 2.12 19.49
C ILE A 15 13.20 2.43 20.60
N VAL A 16 13.55 3.71 20.79
CA VAL A 16 14.47 4.12 21.86
C VAL A 16 13.88 3.80 23.24
N GLY A 17 12.59 4.07 23.47
CA GLY A 17 11.91 3.70 24.71
C GLY A 17 11.90 2.19 24.98
N SER A 18 11.64 1.38 23.94
CA SER A 18 11.66 -0.09 24.04
C SER A 18 13.07 -0.63 24.32
N CYS A 19 14.09 -0.14 23.62
CA CYS A 19 15.48 -0.53 23.85
C CYS A 19 15.97 -0.18 25.27
N ILE A 20 15.58 0.99 25.78
CA ILE A 20 15.90 1.41 27.15
C ILE A 20 15.20 0.49 28.18
N GLY A 21 13.93 0.17 27.96
CA GLY A 21 13.16 -0.72 28.84
C GLY A 21 13.73 -2.13 28.90
N VAL A 22 14.07 -2.72 27.74
CA VAL A 22 14.71 -4.04 27.66
C VAL A 22 16.10 -4.00 28.31
N GLY A 23 16.90 -2.96 28.05
CA GLY A 23 18.22 -2.79 28.66
C GLY A 23 18.17 -2.69 30.18
N LEU A 24 17.21 -1.95 30.74
CA LEU A 24 16.99 -1.85 32.18
C LEU A 24 16.58 -3.19 32.80
N LEU A 25 15.67 -3.94 32.15
CA LEU A 25 15.30 -5.27 32.62
C LEU A 25 16.49 -6.23 32.65
N VAL A 26 17.31 -6.23 31.60
CA VAL A 26 18.51 -7.07 31.53
C VAL A 26 19.54 -6.65 32.58
N LEU A 27 19.72 -5.34 32.82
CA LEU A 27 20.63 -4.84 33.87
C LEU A 27 20.17 -5.28 35.27
N LEU A 28 18.87 -5.15 35.58
CA LEU A 28 18.29 -5.61 36.84
C LEU A 28 18.44 -7.13 37.01
N LEU A 29 18.29 -7.89 35.93
CA LEU A 29 18.52 -9.34 35.93
C LEU A 29 19.98 -9.69 36.31
N VAL A 30 20.95 -8.99 35.71
CA VAL A 30 22.38 -9.19 36.01
C VAL A 30 22.71 -8.81 37.45
N LEU A 31 22.18 -7.70 37.97
CA LEU A 31 22.36 -7.29 39.36
C LEU A 31 21.73 -8.29 40.34
N ALA A 32 20.56 -8.85 40.00
CA ALA A 32 19.90 -9.88 40.80
C ALA A 32 20.74 -11.17 40.88
N ILE A 33 21.33 -11.59 39.75
CA ILE A 33 22.24 -12.75 39.70
C ILE A 33 23.52 -12.49 40.50
N PHE A 34 24.06 -11.26 40.48
CA PHE A 34 25.25 -10.92 41.26
C PHE A 34 24.97 -10.86 42.78
N ASN A 35 23.71 -10.56 43.17
CA ASN A 35 23.24 -10.63 44.55
C ASN A 35 22.73 -12.05 44.95
N ALA A 36 22.85 -13.05 44.07
CA ALA A 36 22.20 -14.35 44.19
C ALA A 36 22.74 -15.29 45.29
N ASN A 37 23.61 -14.81 46.18
CA ASN A 37 23.80 -15.43 47.49
C ASN A 37 22.54 -15.33 48.37
N SER A 38 21.51 -14.58 47.93
CA SER A 38 20.23 -14.43 48.60
C SER A 38 19.08 -15.00 47.77
N VAL A 39 18.18 -15.75 48.40
CA VAL A 39 16.98 -16.38 47.80
C VAL A 39 16.12 -15.37 47.02
N LEU A 40 16.13 -14.10 47.45
CA LEU A 40 15.45 -12.97 46.81
C LEU A 40 15.96 -12.69 45.38
N GLY A 41 17.25 -12.89 45.11
CA GLY A 41 17.84 -12.68 43.78
C GLY A 41 17.32 -13.69 42.74
N TRP A 42 17.17 -14.95 43.14
CA TRP A 42 16.62 -16.00 42.27
C TRP A 42 15.14 -15.81 41.97
N ILE A 43 14.35 -15.35 42.95
CA ILE A 43 12.93 -15.02 42.75
C ILE A 43 12.79 -13.85 41.77
N LEU A 44 13.59 -12.79 41.95
CA LEU A 44 13.56 -11.62 41.06
C LEU A 44 14.04 -11.96 39.64
N ALA A 45 15.07 -12.80 39.50
CA ALA A 45 15.54 -13.27 38.21
C ALA A 45 14.47 -14.07 37.46
N GLY A 46 13.76 -14.98 38.15
CA GLY A 46 12.64 -15.73 37.56
C GLY A 46 11.50 -14.82 37.09
N LEU A 47 11.18 -13.77 37.86
CA LEU A 47 10.16 -12.79 37.50
C LEU A 47 10.54 -12.05 36.21
N ILE A 48 11.76 -11.52 36.12
CA ILE A 48 12.23 -10.77 34.94
C ILE A 48 12.29 -11.68 33.71
N LEU A 49 12.77 -12.92 33.86
CA LEU A 49 12.83 -13.89 32.77
C LEU A 49 11.43 -14.22 32.25
N GLY A 50 10.44 -14.40 33.14
CA GLY A 50 9.04 -14.59 32.76
C GLY A 50 8.49 -13.43 31.93
N TRP A 51 8.74 -12.18 32.36
CA TRP A 51 8.32 -10.99 31.62
C TRP A 51 9.02 -10.84 30.25
N LEU A 52 10.30 -11.20 30.17
CA LEU A 52 11.05 -11.18 28.91
C LEU A 52 10.49 -12.22 27.92
N ALA A 53 10.23 -13.44 28.39
CA ALA A 53 9.66 -14.51 27.57
C ALA A 53 8.26 -14.12 27.03
N LEU A 54 7.44 -13.49 27.87
CA LEU A 54 6.12 -12.97 27.47
C LEU A 54 6.25 -11.89 26.37
N ALA A 55 7.19 -10.95 26.52
CA ALA A 55 7.43 -9.91 25.52
C ALA A 55 7.86 -10.52 24.17
N VAL A 56 8.81 -11.46 24.18
CA VAL A 56 9.25 -12.16 22.97
C VAL A 56 8.10 -12.93 22.31
N TYR A 57 7.27 -13.60 23.11
CA TYR A 57 6.10 -14.34 22.60
C TYR A 57 5.10 -13.42 21.90
N LEU A 58 4.74 -12.28 22.50
CA LEU A 58 3.85 -11.30 21.89
C LEU A 58 4.41 -10.72 20.59
N VAL A 59 5.70 -10.36 20.58
CA VAL A 59 6.37 -9.86 19.37
C VAL A 59 6.33 -10.91 18.27
N ARG A 60 6.60 -12.19 18.58
CA ARG A 60 6.58 -13.28 17.58
C ARG A 60 5.20 -13.48 16.97
N ILE A 61 4.13 -13.38 17.76
CA ILE A 61 2.75 -13.47 17.26
C ILE A 61 2.44 -12.28 16.34
N VAL A 62 2.66 -11.05 16.83
CA VAL A 62 2.36 -9.83 16.08
C VAL A 62 3.16 -9.76 14.77
N LEU A 63 4.42 -10.18 14.79
CA LEU A 63 5.28 -10.18 13.61
C LEU A 63 4.83 -11.20 12.55
N VAL A 64 4.24 -12.32 12.97
CA VAL A 64 3.66 -13.32 12.05
C VAL A 64 2.35 -12.80 11.46
N SER A 65 1.47 -12.21 12.28
CA SER A 65 0.20 -11.63 11.82
C SER A 65 0.41 -10.50 10.81
N ILE A 66 1.33 -9.56 11.07
CA ILE A 66 1.60 -8.45 10.14
C ILE A 66 2.09 -8.94 8.77
N LYS A 67 2.83 -10.05 8.71
CA LYS A 67 3.29 -10.61 7.43
C LYS A 67 2.15 -11.19 6.61
N GLN A 68 1.17 -11.81 7.26
CA GLN A 68 -0.02 -12.35 6.59
C GLN A 68 -0.91 -11.22 6.09
N ASP A 69 -1.16 -10.22 6.93
CA ASP A 69 -2.01 -9.07 6.59
C ASP A 69 -1.44 -8.27 5.42
N ARG A 70 -0.12 -8.10 5.34
CA ARG A 70 0.52 -7.39 4.21
C ARG A 70 0.39 -8.13 2.89
N ALA A 71 0.47 -9.45 2.90
CA ALA A 71 0.31 -10.26 1.70
C ALA A 71 -1.14 -10.21 1.18
N GLU A 72 -2.11 -10.29 2.08
CA GLU A 72 -3.53 -10.18 1.75
C GLU A 72 -3.90 -8.76 1.27
N LEU A 73 -3.44 -7.73 1.97
CA LEU A 73 -3.63 -6.33 1.58
C LEU A 73 -3.04 -6.04 0.18
N SER A 74 -1.86 -6.57 -0.12
CA SER A 74 -1.24 -6.39 -1.45
C SER A 74 -2.04 -7.05 -2.58
N ARG A 75 -2.75 -8.15 -2.28
CA ARG A 75 -3.63 -8.81 -3.25
C ARG A 75 -4.90 -8.01 -3.46
N ILE A 76 -5.52 -7.54 -2.36
CA ILE A 76 -6.72 -6.69 -2.41
C ILE A 76 -6.42 -5.42 -3.21
N HIS A 77 -5.27 -4.77 -2.95
CA HIS A 77 -4.89 -3.56 -3.65
C HIS A 77 -4.64 -3.78 -5.15
N ARG A 78 -4.05 -4.92 -5.52
CA ARG A 78 -3.87 -5.28 -6.94
C ARG A 78 -5.22 -5.55 -7.62
N GLU A 79 -6.09 -6.32 -6.98
CA GLU A 79 -7.43 -6.61 -7.51
C GLU A 79 -8.29 -5.34 -7.64
N GLU A 80 -8.17 -4.40 -6.70
CA GLU A 80 -8.79 -3.08 -6.77
C GLU A 80 -8.21 -2.23 -7.90
N SER A 81 -6.88 -2.22 -8.09
CA SER A 81 -6.20 -1.53 -9.20
C SER A 81 -6.68 -2.06 -10.55
N ASP A 82 -6.68 -3.39 -10.72
CA ASP A 82 -7.14 -4.06 -11.95
C ASP A 82 -8.60 -3.73 -12.25
N ALA A 83 -9.47 -3.78 -11.24
CA ALA A 83 -10.88 -3.43 -11.38
C ALA A 83 -11.09 -1.96 -11.75
N MET A 84 -10.32 -1.05 -11.15
CA MET A 84 -10.36 0.38 -11.45
C MET A 84 -9.85 0.68 -12.87
N LEU A 85 -8.78 0.01 -13.31
CA LEU A 85 -8.27 0.11 -14.67
C LEU A 85 -9.32 -0.39 -15.67
N ALA A 86 -9.93 -1.54 -15.41
CA ALA A 86 -10.98 -2.10 -16.26
C ALA A 86 -12.18 -1.16 -16.41
N ASP A 87 -12.65 -0.54 -15.33
CA ASP A 87 -13.77 0.42 -15.37
C ASP A 87 -13.43 1.66 -16.21
N LYS A 88 -12.24 2.24 -16.01
CA LYS A 88 -11.81 3.40 -16.80
C LYS A 88 -11.60 3.05 -18.27
N LEU A 89 -11.04 1.87 -18.57
CA LEU A 89 -10.90 1.39 -19.94
C LEU A 89 -12.27 1.18 -20.60
N ALA A 90 -13.22 0.55 -19.89
CA ALA A 90 -14.58 0.37 -20.37
C ALA A 90 -15.25 1.72 -20.70
N HIS A 91 -15.07 2.73 -19.84
CA HIS A 91 -15.56 4.07 -20.08
C HIS A 91 -14.91 4.72 -21.33
N SER A 92 -13.59 4.59 -21.47
CA SER A 92 -12.87 5.10 -22.65
C SER A 92 -13.34 4.44 -23.95
N PHE A 93 -13.59 3.13 -23.95
CA PHE A 93 -14.12 2.41 -25.11
C PHE A 93 -15.57 2.79 -25.42
N GLN A 94 -16.39 3.07 -24.41
CA GLN A 94 -17.75 3.56 -24.61
C GLN A 94 -17.75 4.91 -25.35
N ILE A 95 -16.84 5.82 -25.01
CA ILE A 95 -16.69 7.11 -25.72
C ILE A 95 -16.33 6.86 -27.18
N VAL A 96 -15.34 5.99 -27.46
CA VAL A 96 -14.95 5.64 -28.83
C VAL A 96 -16.12 5.06 -29.63
N LEU A 97 -16.93 4.19 -29.01
CA LEU A 97 -18.11 3.60 -29.64
C LEU A 97 -19.17 4.66 -29.97
N VAL A 98 -19.46 5.59 -29.05
CA VAL A 98 -20.41 6.68 -29.29
C VAL A 98 -19.94 7.57 -30.45
N GLN A 99 -18.65 7.94 -30.46
CA GLN A 99 -18.08 8.75 -31.53
C GLN A 99 -18.04 8.02 -32.89
N SER A 100 -17.75 6.72 -32.89
CA SER A 100 -17.80 5.91 -34.12
C SER A 100 -19.22 5.86 -34.72
N ARG A 101 -20.25 5.84 -33.86
CA ARG A 101 -21.64 5.90 -34.28
C ARG A 101 -22.02 7.29 -34.80
N GLU A 102 -21.49 8.35 -34.19
CA GLU A 102 -21.67 9.73 -34.67
C GLU A 102 -21.11 9.89 -36.08
N ILE A 103 -19.89 9.40 -36.34
CA ILE A 103 -19.28 9.39 -37.68
C ILE A 103 -20.20 8.68 -38.68
N ALA A 104 -20.72 7.51 -38.33
CA ALA A 104 -21.61 6.75 -39.22
C ALA A 104 -22.90 7.51 -39.58
N ASN A 105 -23.41 8.37 -38.70
CA ASN A 105 -24.61 9.17 -38.95
C ASN A 105 -24.36 10.33 -39.94
N TYR A 106 -23.15 10.91 -39.93
CA TYR A 106 -22.80 12.04 -40.80
C TYR A 106 -22.09 11.60 -42.09
N LEU A 107 -21.66 10.33 -42.19
CA LEU A 107 -20.88 9.82 -43.33
C LEU A 107 -21.62 9.89 -44.68
N THR A 108 -22.96 9.87 -44.66
CA THR A 108 -23.78 9.87 -45.89
C THR A 108 -24.11 11.27 -46.41
N ASP A 109 -23.81 12.31 -45.63
CA ASP A 109 -24.04 13.71 -46.00
C ASP A 109 -22.69 14.39 -46.30
N ASP A 110 -22.54 14.92 -47.51
CA ASP A 110 -21.28 15.55 -47.97
C ASP A 110 -21.24 17.07 -47.69
N SER A 111 -22.07 17.54 -46.75
CA SER A 111 -22.04 18.93 -46.31
C SER A 111 -20.75 19.25 -45.55
N GLU A 112 -20.29 20.50 -45.62
CA GLU A 112 -19.12 20.96 -44.86
C GLU A 112 -19.31 20.78 -43.34
N GLU A 113 -20.56 20.89 -42.85
CA GLU A 113 -20.92 20.67 -41.46
C GLU A 113 -20.72 19.22 -41.03
N SER A 114 -21.18 18.26 -41.85
CA SER A 114 -20.99 16.82 -41.62
C SER A 114 -19.51 16.43 -41.62
N ARG A 115 -18.70 17.02 -42.51
CA ARG A 115 -17.24 16.79 -42.54
C ARG A 115 -16.54 17.33 -41.28
N ALA A 116 -16.93 18.52 -40.81
CA ALA A 116 -16.39 19.10 -39.57
C ALA A 116 -16.79 18.29 -38.32
N MET A 117 -18.00 17.72 -38.30
CA MET A 117 -18.46 16.83 -37.22
C MET A 117 -17.66 15.52 -37.19
N ILE A 118 -17.43 14.91 -38.35
CA ILE A 118 -16.61 13.69 -38.48
C ILE A 118 -15.16 13.95 -38.02
N GLU A 119 -14.57 15.08 -38.40
CA GLU A 119 -13.20 15.45 -37.99
C GLU A 119 -13.09 15.59 -36.47
N ARG A 120 -14.06 16.27 -35.83
CA ARG A 120 -14.09 16.41 -34.37
C ARG A 120 -14.30 15.07 -33.65
N ALA A 121 -15.16 14.21 -34.19
CA ALA A 121 -15.38 12.87 -33.64
C ALA A 121 -14.12 12.00 -33.75
N LEU A 122 -13.41 12.06 -34.89
CA LEU A 122 -12.13 11.36 -35.10
C LEU A 122 -11.03 11.86 -34.14
N ASP A 123 -10.93 13.16 -33.93
CA ASP A 123 -9.97 13.74 -32.98
C ASP A 123 -10.24 13.28 -31.53
N THR A 124 -11.52 13.21 -31.17
CA THR A 124 -11.95 12.69 -29.87
C THR A 124 -11.58 11.20 -29.72
N ILE A 125 -11.85 10.38 -30.74
CA ILE A 125 -11.46 8.96 -30.75
C ILE A 125 -9.94 8.82 -30.57
N ASN A 126 -9.15 9.59 -31.32
CA ASN A 126 -7.70 9.51 -31.26
C ASN A 126 -7.15 9.91 -29.89
N THR A 127 -7.65 11.00 -29.32
CA THR A 127 -7.26 11.46 -27.98
C THR A 127 -7.65 10.44 -26.91
N THR A 128 -8.87 9.90 -26.94
CA THR A 128 -9.33 8.89 -25.98
C THR A 128 -8.55 7.57 -26.12
N ALA A 129 -8.27 7.12 -27.34
CA ALA A 129 -7.49 5.92 -27.58
C ALA A 129 -6.04 6.07 -27.09
N SER A 130 -5.40 7.23 -27.34
CA SER A 130 -4.06 7.53 -26.83
C SER A 130 -4.03 7.54 -25.30
N ASN A 131 -5.03 8.14 -24.65
CA ASN A 131 -5.14 8.15 -23.19
C ASN A 131 -5.38 6.75 -22.63
N GLY A 132 -6.26 5.96 -23.25
CA GLY A 132 -6.52 4.57 -22.85
C GLY A 132 -5.28 3.67 -22.99
N MET A 133 -4.52 3.82 -24.07
CA MET A 133 -3.24 3.12 -24.25
C MET A 133 -2.19 3.57 -23.22
N GLY A 134 -2.17 4.86 -22.87
CA GLY A 134 -1.32 5.39 -21.80
C GLY A 134 -1.60 4.71 -20.46
N MET A 135 -2.88 4.50 -20.13
CA MET A 135 -3.29 3.83 -18.89
C MET A 135 -2.86 2.36 -18.83
N VAL A 136 -2.94 1.64 -19.94
CA VAL A 136 -2.45 0.25 -20.02
C VAL A 136 -0.93 0.21 -19.84
N ASN A 137 -0.20 1.14 -20.45
CA ASN A 137 1.26 1.21 -20.35
C ASN A 137 1.73 1.63 -18.95
N ASP A 138 1.00 2.53 -18.28
CA ASP A 138 1.28 2.92 -16.90
C ASP A 138 1.06 1.74 -15.93
N GLU A 139 0.02 0.92 -16.13
CA GLU A 139 -0.17 -0.30 -15.34
C GLU A 139 0.96 -1.30 -15.58
N MET A 140 1.30 -1.58 -16.86
CA MET A 140 2.38 -2.50 -17.22
C MET A 140 3.74 -2.07 -16.64
N ARG A 141 4.01 -0.75 -16.57
CA ARG A 141 5.23 -0.20 -15.94
C ARG A 141 5.20 -0.27 -14.41
N GLY A 142 4.02 -0.38 -13.81
CA GLY A 142 3.87 -0.62 -12.38
C GLY A 142 4.11 -2.08 -11.97
N GLU A 143 4.14 -3.00 -12.94
CA GLU A 143 4.40 -4.43 -12.74
C GLU A 143 5.88 -4.84 -12.90
N GLU A 144 6.75 -3.97 -13.44
CA GLU A 144 8.22 -4.15 -13.57
C GLU A 144 9.00 -3.69 -12.32
#